data_AF-A0A1A3HE39-F1
#
_entry.id   AF-A0A1A3HE39-F1
#
_cell.length_a   1.000
_cell.length_b   1.000
_cell.length_c   1.000
_cell.angle_alpha   90.00
_cell.angle_beta   90.00
_cell.angle_gamma   90.00
#
_symmetry.space_group_name_H-M   'P 1'
#
loop_
_entity.id
_entity.type
_entity.pdbx_description
1 polymer ?
#
loop_
_entity_poly.entity_id
_entity_poly.type
_entity_poly.pdbx_seq_one_letter_code
_entity_poly.pdbx_strand_id
1 'polypeptide(L)' 'MGDMGTPDKRGELRIYLGAAPGVGKTFSMLGEAHRRLERGTDVVAAVVETHGRKKTAEAMEGIERIPPR' A
#
# COMPACT_ATOMS: atom_id res chain seq x y z
N MET A 1 -32.61 -18.56 1.69
CA MET A 1 -32.08 -17.81 2.86
C MET A 1 -31.11 -16.80 2.29
N GLY A 2 -31.53 -15.55 2.11
CA GLY A 2 -30.70 -14.54 1.44
C GLY A 2 -29.47 -14.20 2.28
N ASP A 3 -28.33 -14.10 1.62
CA ASP A 3 -27.09 -13.57 2.17
C ASP A 3 -27.35 -12.13 2.65
N MET A 4 -27.52 -11.95 3.96
CA MET A 4 -27.48 -10.63 4.57
C MET A 4 -26.03 -10.19 4.56
N GLY A 5 -25.61 -9.58 3.44
CA GLY A 5 -24.32 -8.93 3.33
C GLY A 5 -24.10 -8.04 4.55
N THR A 6 -23.04 -8.34 5.30
CA THR A 6 -22.52 -7.46 6.33
C THR A 6 -22.43 -6.05 5.75
N PRO A 7 -22.89 -5.00 6.46
CA PRO A 7 -22.87 -3.64 5.94
C PRO A 7 -21.48 -3.33 5.41
N ASP A 8 -21.40 -2.87 4.15
CA ASP A 8 -20.14 -2.57 3.46
C ASP A 8 -19.28 -1.72 4.39
N LYS A 9 -18.22 -2.34 4.93
CA LYS A 9 -17.28 -1.64 5.78
C LYS A 9 -16.65 -0.55 4.94
N ARG A 10 -16.94 0.70 5.28
CA ARG A 10 -16.34 1.88 4.65
C ARG A 10 -14.82 1.70 4.65
N GLY A 11 -14.19 1.92 3.50
CA GLY A 11 -12.74 1.87 3.38
C GLY A 11 -12.05 2.86 4.33
N GLU A 12 -10.91 2.46 4.89
CA GLU A 12 -10.10 3.30 5.75
C GLU A 12 -8.98 3.98 4.93
N LEU A 13 -8.83 5.30 5.08
CA LEU A 13 -7.72 6.04 4.51
C LEU A 13 -6.62 6.21 5.57
N ARG A 14 -5.44 5.65 5.31
CA ARG A 14 -4.24 5.88 6.12
C ARG A 14 -3.28 6.81 5.40
N ILE A 15 -2.92 7.93 6.04
CA ILE A 15 -2.02 8.93 5.48
C ILE A 15 -0.68 8.88 6.22
N TYR A 16 0.41 8.70 5.46
CA TYR A 16 1.77 8.81 5.98
C TYR A 16 2.28 10.23 5.80
N LEU A 17 2.21 11.05 6.84
CA LEU A 17 2.69 12.43 6.84
C LEU A 17 4.17 12.49 7.24
N GLY A 18 4.90 13.49 6.73
CA GLY A 18 6.31 13.68 7.06
C GLY A 18 6.78 15.09 6.75
N ALA A 19 7.66 15.62 7.61
CA ALA A 19 8.03 17.04 7.66
C ALA A 19 8.90 17.54 6.48
N ALA A 20 9.48 16.62 5.70
CA ALA A 20 10.33 16.98 4.56
C ALA A 20 10.33 15.90 3.45
N PRO A 21 10.86 16.21 2.25
CA PRO A 21 11.22 15.19 1.26
C PRO A 21 12.26 14.21 1.82
N GLY A 22 12.23 12.95 1.37
CA GLY A 22 13.22 11.95 1.78
C GLY A 22 13.03 11.32 3.18
N VAL A 23 12.16 11.85 4.05
CA VAL A 23 11.92 11.33 5.43
C VAL A 23 11.32 9.92 5.52
N GLY A 24 11.13 9.24 4.39
CA GLY A 24 10.76 7.82 4.38
C GLY A 24 9.28 7.48 4.20
N LYS A 25 8.39 8.46 3.96
CA LYS A 25 6.93 8.23 3.80
C LYS A 25 6.58 7.03 2.92
N THR A 26 7.06 7.02 1.68
CA THR A 26 6.83 5.94 0.72
C THR A 26 7.39 4.61 1.22
N PHE A 27 8.59 4.62 1.82
CA PHE A 27 9.22 3.40 2.32
C PHE A 27 8.44 2.80 3.49
N SER A 28 7.99 3.64 4.44
CA SER A 28 7.13 3.22 5.55
C SER A 28 5.77 2.68 5.09
N MET A 29 5.18 3.28 4.06
CA MET A 29 3.96 2.79 3.42
C MET A 29 4.15 1.39 2.82
N LEU A 30 5.25 1.15 2.09
CA LEU A 30 5.56 -0.17 1.53
C LEU A 30 5.82 -1.21 2.62
N GLY A 31 6.47 -0.83 3.72
CA GLY A 31 6.63 -1.73 4.87
C GLY A 31 5.30 -2.15 5.50
N GLU A 32 4.28 -1.29 5.50
CA GLU A 32 2.93 -1.69 5.92
C GLU A 32 2.24 -2.58 4.89
N ALA A 33 2.43 -2.33 3.60
CA ALA A 33 1.91 -3.18 2.53
C ALA A 33 2.40 -4.63 2.71
N HIS A 34 3.70 -4.82 2.96
CA HIS A 34 4.28 -6.14 3.27
C HIS A 34 3.65 -6.78 4.50
N ARG A 35 3.53 -6.05 5.62
CA ARG A 35 2.87 -6.59 6.83
C ARG A 35 1.41 -6.98 6.59
N ARG A 36 0.71 -6.32 5.67
CA ARG A 36 -0.67 -6.66 5.29
C ARG A 36 -0.70 -7.91 4.42
N LEU A 37 0.19 -8.03 3.43
CA LEU A 37 0.37 -9.22 2.61
C LEU A 37 0.71 -10.45 3.47
N GLU A 38 1.65 -10.32 4.41
CA GLU A 38 2.02 -11.39 5.37
C GLU A 38 0.84 -11.84 6.24
N ARG A 39 -0.13 -10.96 6.47
CA ARG A 39 -1.38 -11.26 7.19
C ARG A 39 -2.51 -11.77 6.29
N GLY A 40 -2.23 -12.02 5.00
CA GLY A 40 -3.20 -12.51 4.03
C GLY A 40 -4.19 -11.46 3.53
N THR A 41 -3.88 -10.17 3.71
CA THR A 41 -4.69 -9.10 3.10
C THR A 41 -4.34 -9.00 1.61
N ASP A 42 -5.35 -8.89 0.76
CA ASP A 42 -5.17 -8.56 -0.66
C ASP A 42 -4.68 -7.10 -0.78
N VAL A 43 -3.48 -6.91 -1.33
CA VAL A 43 -2.82 -5.61 -1.43
C VAL A 43 -2.28 -5.40 -2.84
N VAL A 44 -2.72 -4.30 -3.44
CA VAL A 44 -2.30 -3.86 -4.76
C VAL A 44 -1.72 -2.45 -4.70
N ALA A 45 -0.71 -2.19 -5.51
CA ALA A 45 -0.16 -0.86 -5.72
C ALA A 45 -0.69 -0.27 -7.04
N ALA A 46 -1.42 0.84 -6.93
CA ALA A 46 -1.87 1.60 -8.10
C ALA A 46 -0.79 2.57 -8.61
N VAL A 47 -0.23 3.39 -7.70
CA VAL A 47 0.81 4.36 -8.04
C VAL A 47 1.83 4.41 -6.91
N VAL A 48 3.11 4.24 -7.26
CA VAL A 48 4.22 4.41 -6.33
C VAL A 48 5.39 5.12 -7.02
N GLU A 49 5.78 6.26 -6.46
CA GLU A 49 6.91 7.03 -6.96
C GLU A 49 8.15 6.79 -6.11
N THR A 50 9.12 6.05 -6.65
CA THR A 50 10.38 5.74 -5.95
C THR A 50 11.32 6.93 -5.88
N HIS A 51 11.19 7.89 -6.80
CA HIS A 51 12.09 9.05 -6.94
C HIS A 51 13.57 8.63 -7.02
N GLY A 52 13.87 7.56 -7.76
CA GLY A 52 15.24 7.05 -7.96
C GLY A 52 15.86 6.35 -6.74
N ARG A 53 15.13 6.20 -5.63
CA ARG A 53 15.63 5.54 -4.42
C ARG A 53 15.61 4.01 -4.59
N LYS A 54 16.79 3.41 -4.78
CA LYS A 54 16.98 1.96 -4.97
C LYS A 54 16.21 1.11 -3.95
N LYS A 55 16.39 1.38 -2.65
CA LYS A 55 15.69 0.64 -1.58
C LYS A 55 14.16 0.73 -1.65
N THR A 56 13.62 1.84 -2.16
CA THR A 56 12.18 1.99 -2.35
C THR A 56 11.69 1.22 -3.56
N ALA A 57 12.51 1.10 -4.62
CA ALA A 57 12.20 0.25 -5.76
C ALA A 57 12.24 -1.24 -5.39
N GLU A 58 13.24 -1.67 -4.64
CA GLU A 58 13.35 -3.04 -4.10
C GLU A 58 12.16 -3.37 -3.18
N ALA A 59 11.75 -2.43 -2.32
CA ALA A 59 10.59 -2.62 -1.44
C ALA A 59 9.25 -2.79 -2.19
N MET A 60 9.19 -2.54 -3.50
CA MET A 60 8.02 -2.84 -4.32
C MET A 60 7.97 -4.29 -4.82
N GLU A 61 9.05 -5.04 -4.70
CA GLU A 61 9.07 -6.46 -5.06
C GLU A 61 8.09 -7.23 -4.16
N GLY A 62 7.35 -8.18 -4.73
CA GLY A 62 6.33 -8.94 -4.00
C GLY A 62 4.99 -8.21 -3.78
N ILE A 63 4.85 -6.96 -4.20
CA ILE A 63 3.57 -6.22 -4.19
C ILE A 63 3.01 -6.21 -5.62
N GLU A 64 1.78 -6.71 -5.80
CA GLU A 64 1.08 -6.65 -7.08
C GLU A 64 0.91 -5.20 -7.56
N ARG A 65 1.07 -4.97 -8.86
CA ARG A 65 0.88 -3.64 -9.47
C ARG A 65 -0.24 -3.67 -10.48
N ILE A 66 -1.19 -2.74 -10.32
CA ILE A 66 -2.23 -2.51 -11.32
C ILE A 66 -1.74 -1.43 -12.29
N PRO A 67 -1.79 -1.67 -13.62
CA PRO A 67 -1.41 -0.66 -14.59
C PRO A 67 -2.36 0.55 -14.52
N PRO A 68 -1.85 1.79 -14.72
CA PRO A 68 -2.70 2.96 -14.79
C PRO A 68 -3.71 2.84 -15.94
N ARG A 69 -4.90 3.41 -15.75
CA ARG A 69 -5.90 3.61 -16.81
C ARG A 69 -5.67 4.93 -17.53
#